data_AF-A0A3Q0R2V5-F1
#
_entry.id   AF-A0A3Q0R2V5-F1
#
_cell.length_a   1.000
_cell.length_b   1.000
_cell.length_c   1.000
_cell.angle_alpha   90.00
_cell.angle_beta   90.00
_cell.angle_gamma   90.00
#
_symmetry.space_group_name_H-M   'P 1'
#
loop_
_entity.id
_entity.type
_entity.pdbx_description
1 polymer ?
#
loop_
_entity_poly.entity_id
_entity_poly.type
_entity_poly.pdbx_seq_one_letter_code
_entity_poly.pdbx_strand_id
1 'polypeptide(L)'
;VIAGVDLRVSEYERHQRLQEVINRMENRSAAKLKSGHTFRKQDMMGPGQVLKHQGVLLWKTATGRLKDVLALLLTDTLIFLQEKDQKYTFATVDQKPPVIALQKLIVREVANEERGMFLISASVAGPEMYEVHTSSKEERNTWMRLIREAVESCPEEEEEHASESDEEKRAAEARFQKIQKLQESLMSQDQQICSSLAEKLQIYAQLSVLSGRTEASLAEPGLLVQPHSEEPPQAAVLLAAALQEGKTFTCTVHCKDLLICVAQSVQNLTQLLYSLQAAVTIQDSCYEVQRLLLRENGRPSPHAQRLHLPSIRGSNLQDQEKQRNLEKQKEEVAVAQRLHERLRQEKERWERESQARESQQGEQEIWLEQREKQCQVAAERLRREREALDEQLEEYQQNLERLREGQRSVEREREHLDNQQKLLQTCRHGPQGSLPTVIPHMVIPLDGQQVLGKHKGCINSSGLTKACRGSGGPNVPLLMF
;
A
#
# COMPACT_ATOMS: atom_id res chain seq x y z
N VAL A 1 23.75 62.88 -28.33
CA VAL A 1 24.18 62.67 -29.73
C VAL A 1 25.71 62.64 -29.84
N ILE A 2 26.43 63.68 -29.39
CA ILE A 2 27.92 63.75 -29.48
C ILE A 2 28.61 62.57 -28.77
N ALA A 3 28.29 62.31 -27.49
CA ALA A 3 28.87 61.16 -26.75
C ALA A 3 28.61 59.78 -27.39
N GLY A 4 27.49 59.62 -28.12
CA GLY A 4 27.19 58.39 -28.86
C GLY A 4 27.87 58.31 -30.22
N VAL A 5 28.32 59.44 -30.78
CA VAL A 5 29.21 59.46 -31.95
C VAL A 5 30.63 59.15 -31.50
N ASP A 6 31.10 59.75 -30.40
CA ASP A 6 32.43 59.49 -29.85
C ASP A 6 32.65 58.02 -29.48
N LEU A 7 31.65 57.37 -28.88
CA LEU A 7 31.71 55.95 -28.56
C LEU A 7 31.86 55.09 -29.83
N ARG A 8 31.07 55.37 -30.88
CA ARG A 8 31.10 54.65 -32.16
C ARG A 8 32.41 54.85 -32.92
N VAL A 9 32.97 56.07 -32.91
CA VAL A 9 34.30 56.34 -33.48
C VAL A 9 35.35 55.54 -32.72
N SER A 10 35.29 55.53 -31.40
CA SER A 10 36.23 54.79 -30.55
C SER A 10 36.15 53.28 -30.72
N GLU A 11 34.95 52.72 -30.91
CA GLU A 11 34.75 51.31 -31.28
C GLU A 11 35.30 50.97 -32.66
N TYR A 12 35.06 51.85 -33.65
CA TYR A 12 35.58 51.67 -35.00
C TYR A 12 37.12 51.71 -35.03
N GLU A 13 37.75 52.67 -34.35
CA GLU A 13 39.21 52.73 -34.20
C GLU A 13 39.79 51.47 -33.55
N ARG A 14 39.13 50.96 -32.50
CA ARG A 14 39.53 49.70 -31.84
C ARG A 14 39.40 48.50 -32.79
N HIS A 15 38.32 48.44 -33.57
CA HIS A 15 38.12 47.41 -34.57
C HIS A 15 39.19 47.46 -35.67
N GLN A 16 39.52 48.66 -36.16
CA GLN A 16 40.58 48.85 -37.15
C GLN A 16 41.95 48.41 -36.63
N ARG A 17 42.32 48.80 -35.39
CA ARG A 17 43.58 48.36 -34.76
C ARG A 17 43.65 46.84 -34.61
N LEU A 18 42.54 46.21 -34.21
CA LEU A 18 42.47 44.75 -34.13
C LEU A 18 42.66 44.11 -35.51
N GLN A 19 42.02 44.63 -36.55
CA GLN A 19 42.20 44.15 -37.92
C GLN A 19 43.65 44.28 -38.41
N GLU A 20 44.34 45.38 -38.11
CA GLU A 20 45.76 45.55 -38.45
C GLU A 20 46.65 44.47 -37.82
N VAL A 21 46.42 44.15 -36.54
CA VAL A 21 47.15 43.09 -35.84
C VAL A 21 46.82 41.72 -36.43
N ILE A 22 45.54 41.43 -36.68
CA ILE A 22 45.08 40.18 -37.29
C ILE A 22 45.70 40.00 -38.69
N ASN A 23 45.73 41.05 -39.50
CA ASN A 23 46.32 41.01 -40.86
C ASN A 23 47.83 40.72 -40.82
N ARG A 24 48.54 41.23 -39.81
CA ARG A 24 49.96 40.94 -39.58
C ARG A 24 50.21 39.58 -38.92
N MET A 25 49.18 38.89 -38.44
CA MET A 25 49.30 37.60 -37.78
C MET A 25 49.40 36.44 -38.78
N GLU A 26 50.24 35.45 -38.47
CA GLU A 26 50.47 34.29 -39.33
C GLU A 26 49.22 33.38 -39.44
N ASN A 27 48.82 33.02 -40.66
CA ASN A 27 47.57 32.28 -40.88
C ASN A 27 47.57 30.84 -40.31
N ARG A 28 48.74 30.25 -40.05
CA ARG A 28 48.88 28.90 -39.47
C ARG A 28 49.05 28.90 -37.95
N SER A 29 49.16 30.07 -37.31
CA SER A 29 49.32 30.14 -35.86
C SER A 29 48.01 29.74 -35.17
N ALA A 30 48.11 28.80 -34.25
CA ALA A 30 47.03 28.39 -33.36
C ALA A 30 47.59 28.21 -31.95
N ALA A 31 46.79 28.55 -30.95
CA ALA A 31 47.11 28.36 -29.54
C ALA A 31 46.07 27.44 -28.90
N LYS A 32 46.47 26.63 -27.92
CA LYS A 32 45.51 25.87 -27.12
C LYS A 32 45.19 26.64 -25.85
N LEU A 33 43.90 26.82 -25.56
CA LEU A 33 43.46 27.28 -24.25
C LEU A 33 43.63 26.16 -23.21
N LYS A 34 43.53 26.53 -21.94
CA LYS A 34 43.48 25.56 -20.83
C LYS A 34 42.28 24.61 -20.90
N SER A 35 41.17 25.02 -21.49
CA SER A 35 40.00 24.18 -21.76
C SER A 35 40.24 23.13 -22.85
N GLY A 36 41.39 23.13 -23.52
CA GLY A 36 41.70 22.22 -24.63
C GLY A 36 41.21 22.71 -26.00
N HIS A 37 40.38 23.76 -26.04
CA HIS A 37 39.97 24.41 -27.28
C HIS A 37 41.16 25.02 -28.01
N THR A 38 41.16 24.90 -29.35
CA THR A 38 42.20 25.47 -30.20
C THR A 38 41.74 26.84 -30.68
N PHE A 39 42.39 27.89 -30.18
CA PHE A 39 42.21 29.27 -30.59
C PHE A 39 43.02 29.58 -31.85
N ARG A 40 42.37 30.21 -32.82
CA ARG A 40 42.94 30.58 -34.12
C ARG A 40 42.68 32.04 -34.41
N LYS A 41 43.32 32.52 -35.47
CA LYS A 41 43.08 33.84 -36.05
C LYS A 41 41.60 34.17 -36.29
N GLN A 42 40.81 33.18 -36.71
CA GLN A 42 39.39 33.36 -37.01
C GLN A 42 38.55 33.64 -35.75
N ASP A 43 38.95 33.10 -34.60
CA ASP A 43 38.20 33.26 -33.35
C ASP A 43 38.30 34.70 -32.82
N MET A 44 39.41 35.41 -33.11
CA MET A 44 39.55 36.85 -32.84
C MET A 44 38.61 37.72 -33.68
N MET A 45 38.08 37.19 -34.79
CA MET A 45 37.10 37.84 -35.67
C MET A 45 35.67 37.34 -35.42
N GLY A 46 35.45 36.55 -34.36
CA GLY A 46 34.15 36.03 -34.01
C GLY A 46 33.12 37.13 -33.74
N PRO A 47 31.82 36.86 -33.98
CA PRO A 47 30.76 37.80 -33.64
C PRO A 47 30.80 38.14 -32.14
N GLY A 48 30.88 39.43 -31.80
CA GLY A 48 30.94 39.90 -30.41
C GLY A 48 32.35 40.20 -29.87
N GLN A 49 33.42 39.86 -30.61
CA GLN A 49 34.79 40.16 -30.21
C GLN A 49 35.14 41.64 -30.44
N VAL A 50 35.46 42.36 -29.36
CA VAL A 50 35.90 43.77 -29.45
C VAL A 50 37.20 43.97 -28.67
N LEU A 51 38.18 44.61 -29.32
CA LEU A 51 39.44 44.99 -28.66
C LEU A 51 39.19 46.08 -27.63
N LYS A 52 39.35 45.76 -26.34
CA LYS A 52 39.25 46.73 -25.24
C LYS A 52 40.55 47.51 -25.07
N HIS A 53 41.68 46.82 -25.11
CA HIS A 53 42.99 47.42 -24.92
C HIS A 53 44.12 46.63 -25.60
N GLN A 54 45.15 47.34 -26.04
CA GLN A 54 46.34 46.79 -26.69
C GLN A 54 47.59 47.51 -26.18
N GLY A 55 48.66 46.77 -25.91
CA GLY A 55 49.95 47.33 -25.51
C GLY A 55 51.03 46.26 -25.36
N VAL A 56 52.28 46.69 -25.25
CA VAL A 56 53.42 45.79 -25.08
C VAL A 56 53.64 45.52 -23.61
N LEU A 57 53.72 44.24 -23.24
CA LEU A 57 54.00 43.76 -21.89
C LEU A 57 55.28 42.92 -21.88
N LEU A 58 55.92 42.88 -20.72
CA LEU A 58 57.13 42.11 -20.44
C LEU A 58 56.75 40.84 -19.67
N TRP A 59 56.64 39.71 -20.35
CA TRP A 59 56.35 38.42 -19.72
C TRP A 59 57.62 37.87 -19.06
N LYS A 60 57.60 37.72 -17.73
CA LYS A 60 58.66 37.07 -16.97
C LYS A 60 58.59 35.54 -17.04
N THR A 61 59.67 34.93 -17.50
CA THR A 61 59.81 33.48 -17.56
C THR A 61 60.12 32.88 -16.20
N ALA A 62 59.95 31.56 -16.05
CA ALA A 62 60.37 30.81 -14.86
C ALA A 62 61.87 30.93 -14.57
N THR A 63 62.67 31.22 -15.60
CA THR A 63 64.11 31.50 -15.49
C THR A 63 64.43 32.95 -15.11
N GLY A 64 63.42 33.80 -14.90
CA GLY A 64 63.54 35.20 -14.51
C GLY A 64 63.84 36.16 -15.67
N ARG A 65 63.84 35.71 -16.93
CA ARG A 65 64.06 36.57 -18.11
C ARG A 65 62.76 37.27 -18.50
N LEU A 66 62.86 38.50 -19.00
CA LEU A 66 61.72 39.24 -19.53
C LEU A 66 61.68 39.10 -21.05
N LYS A 67 60.49 38.83 -21.60
CA LYS A 67 60.22 38.79 -23.04
C LYS A 67 59.15 39.79 -23.41
N ASP A 68 59.40 40.54 -24.48
CA ASP A 68 58.39 41.43 -25.05
C ASP A 68 57.28 40.62 -25.71
N VAL A 69 56.05 40.86 -25.27
CA VAL A 69 54.83 40.29 -25.83
C VAL A 69 53.81 41.41 -26.06
N LEU A 70 53.17 41.40 -27.22
CA LEU A 70 52.02 42.25 -27.49
C LEU A 70 50.80 41.63 -26.82
N ALA A 71 50.21 42.33 -25.86
CA ALA A 71 48.99 41.92 -25.18
C ALA A 71 47.76 42.55 -25.86
N LEU A 72 46.75 41.73 -26.12
CA LEU A 72 45.44 42.14 -26.63
C LEU A 72 44.38 41.71 -25.63
N LEU A 73 43.71 42.67 -25.01
CA LEU A 73 42.53 42.43 -24.19
C LEU A 73 41.29 42.56 -25.06
N LEU A 74 40.65 41.43 -25.35
CA LEU A 74 39.35 41.37 -26.00
C LEU A 74 38.22 41.37 -24.96
N THR A 75 36.99 41.13 -25.39
CA THR A 75 35.78 41.10 -24.55
C THR A 75 35.73 39.94 -23.58
N ASP A 76 36.23 38.77 -23.99
CA ASP A 76 36.15 37.51 -23.24
C ASP A 76 37.52 36.82 -23.08
N THR A 77 38.56 37.33 -23.76
CA THR A 77 39.88 36.70 -23.83
C THR A 77 41.01 37.73 -23.73
N LEU A 78 42.12 37.33 -23.11
CA LEU A 78 43.38 38.05 -23.09
C LEU A 78 44.42 37.24 -23.86
N ILE A 79 45.02 37.84 -24.89
CA ILE A 79 45.91 37.16 -25.85
C ILE A 79 47.31 37.79 -25.80
N PHE A 80 48.33 36.94 -25.76
CA PHE A 80 49.73 37.33 -25.91
C PHE A 80 50.29 36.91 -27.25
N LEU A 81 50.81 37.87 -28.00
CA LEU A 81 51.47 37.68 -29.28
C LEU A 81 52.96 38.04 -29.17
N GLN A 82 53.80 37.39 -29.95
CA GLN A 82 55.19 37.72 -30.12
C GLN A 82 55.44 38.09 -31.59
N GLU A 83 56.23 39.13 -31.80
CA GLU A 83 56.68 39.51 -33.15
C GLU A 83 57.88 38.65 -33.57
N LYS A 84 57.75 38.02 -34.74
CA LYS A 84 58.78 37.19 -35.37
C LYS A 84 58.74 37.43 -36.87
N ASP A 85 59.88 37.75 -37.47
CA ASP A 85 60.01 38.00 -38.92
C ASP A 85 58.97 39.02 -39.46
N GLN A 86 58.77 40.12 -38.71
CA GLN A 86 57.78 41.19 -38.97
C GLN A 86 56.30 40.77 -38.92
N LYS A 87 56.00 39.54 -38.48
CA LYS A 87 54.65 39.00 -38.30
C LYS A 87 54.37 38.68 -36.84
N TYR A 88 53.09 38.65 -36.48
CA TYR A 88 52.68 38.20 -35.15
C TYR A 88 52.39 36.70 -35.12
N THR A 89 52.84 36.05 -34.06
CA THR A 89 52.51 34.65 -33.72
C THR A 89 52.13 34.56 -32.25
N PHE A 90 51.32 33.58 -31.84
CA PHE A 90 51.02 33.38 -30.43
C PHE A 90 52.30 33.18 -29.59
N ALA A 91 52.38 33.86 -28.45
CA ALA A 91 53.58 33.83 -27.62
C ALA A 91 53.86 32.41 -27.08
N THR A 92 55.09 31.93 -27.24
CA THR A 92 55.51 30.63 -26.69
C THR A 92 56.48 30.87 -25.54
N VAL A 93 55.94 31.00 -24.33
CA VAL A 93 56.72 31.25 -23.10
C VAL A 93 56.36 30.20 -22.05
N ASP A 94 57.38 29.51 -21.51
CA ASP A 94 57.25 28.47 -20.48
C ASP A 94 56.20 27.37 -20.75
N GLN A 95 55.87 27.12 -22.01
CA GLN A 95 54.78 26.23 -22.43
C GLN A 95 53.40 26.59 -21.85
N LYS A 96 53.24 27.83 -21.37
CA LYS A 96 51.96 28.33 -20.87
C LYS A 96 51.09 28.78 -22.03
N PRO A 97 49.76 28.55 -21.97
CA PRO A 97 48.82 29.04 -22.95
C PRO A 97 48.93 30.56 -23.15
N PRO A 98 49.15 31.06 -24.37
CA PRO A 98 49.19 32.49 -24.66
C PRO A 98 47.81 33.14 -24.75
N VAL A 99 46.75 32.34 -24.74
CA VAL A 99 45.36 32.80 -24.76
C VAL A 99 44.73 32.41 -23.43
N ILE A 100 44.22 33.40 -22.72
CA ILE A 100 43.65 33.28 -21.38
C ILE A 100 42.18 33.69 -21.46
N ALA A 101 41.28 32.80 -21.06
CA ALA A 101 39.88 33.14 -20.86
C ALA A 101 39.73 34.13 -19.70
N LEU A 102 38.94 35.19 -19.87
CA LEU A 102 38.68 36.17 -18.82
C LEU A 102 37.77 35.60 -17.73
N GLN A 103 36.98 34.58 -18.04
CA GLN A 103 36.17 33.86 -17.06
C GLN A 103 37.08 33.37 -15.91
N LYS A 104 36.76 33.81 -14.69
CA LYS A 104 37.51 33.45 -13.46
C LYS A 104 38.99 33.87 -13.49
N LEU A 105 39.36 34.89 -14.27
CA LEU A 105 40.70 35.48 -14.25
C LEU A 105 40.86 36.45 -13.07
N ILE A 106 41.87 36.24 -12.24
CA ILE A 106 42.16 37.08 -11.08
C ILE A 106 43.43 37.89 -11.35
N VAL A 107 43.35 39.21 -11.19
CA VAL A 107 44.50 40.11 -11.37
C VAL A 107 44.96 40.71 -10.04
N ARG A 108 46.24 40.52 -9.70
CA ARG A 108 46.87 40.96 -8.44
C ARG A 108 48.14 41.77 -8.68
N GLU A 109 48.47 42.65 -7.75
CA GLU A 109 49.70 43.44 -7.77
C GLU A 109 50.89 42.61 -7.25
N VAL A 110 52.08 42.86 -7.79
CA VAL A 110 53.33 42.29 -7.26
C VAL A 110 53.84 43.20 -6.15
N ALA A 111 54.01 42.66 -4.93
CA ALA A 111 54.32 43.47 -3.74
C ALA A 111 55.64 44.27 -3.82
N ASN A 112 56.67 43.69 -4.44
CA ASN A 112 58.02 44.28 -4.49
C ASN A 112 58.42 44.74 -5.91
N GLU A 113 57.46 44.87 -6.82
CA GLU A 113 57.72 45.30 -8.20
C GLU A 113 56.53 46.12 -8.70
N GLU A 114 56.68 47.44 -8.67
CA GLU A 114 55.58 48.36 -8.90
C GLU A 114 55.05 48.35 -10.34
N ARG A 115 55.82 47.82 -11.29
CA ARG A 115 55.41 47.66 -12.69
C ARG A 115 54.84 46.27 -12.99
N GLY A 116 54.87 45.36 -12.03
CA GLY A 116 54.47 43.97 -12.17
C GLY A 116 53.03 43.71 -11.73
N MET A 117 52.36 42.78 -12.43
CA MET A 117 51.08 42.21 -12.03
C MET A 117 51.04 40.71 -12.27
N PHE A 118 50.29 40.00 -11.43
CA PHE A 118 49.97 38.58 -11.58
C PHE A 118 48.60 38.40 -12.21
N LEU A 119 48.51 37.53 -13.21
CA LEU A 119 47.26 37.04 -13.77
C LEU A 119 47.11 35.58 -13.36
N ILE A 120 46.01 35.23 -12.70
CA ILE A 120 45.74 33.88 -12.23
C ILE A 120 44.48 33.40 -12.93
N SER A 121 44.64 32.55 -13.93
CA SER A 121 43.53 31.95 -14.67
C SER A 121 43.09 30.69 -13.95
N ALA A 122 41.87 30.69 -13.41
CA ALA A 122 41.28 29.51 -12.81
C ALA A 122 40.53 28.69 -13.89
N SER A 123 40.98 27.47 -14.16
CA SER A 123 40.35 26.56 -15.11
C SER A 123 40.12 25.18 -14.48
N VAL A 124 39.26 24.36 -15.09
CA VAL A 124 39.01 22.96 -14.67
C VAL A 124 40.30 22.12 -14.69
N ALA A 125 41.22 22.43 -15.60
CA ALA A 125 42.54 21.79 -15.69
C ALA A 125 43.53 22.27 -14.61
N GLY A 126 43.14 23.19 -13.73
CA GLY A 126 43.97 23.77 -12.66
C GLY A 126 44.24 25.27 -12.86
N PRO A 127 44.67 25.98 -11.78
CA PRO A 127 45.00 27.40 -11.84
C PRO A 127 46.38 27.63 -12.48
N GLU A 128 46.48 28.61 -13.37
CA GLU A 128 47.72 29.01 -14.03
C GLU A 128 48.08 30.46 -13.68
N MET A 129 49.34 30.71 -13.33
CA MET A 129 49.82 32.02 -12.90
C MET A 129 50.77 32.63 -13.94
N TYR A 130 50.52 33.86 -14.36
CA TYR A 130 51.35 34.62 -15.29
C TYR A 130 51.88 35.87 -14.59
N GLU A 131 53.17 36.13 -14.70
CA GLU A 131 53.82 37.33 -14.16
C GLU A 131 54.21 38.24 -15.34
N VAL A 132 53.55 39.38 -15.45
CA VAL A 132 53.76 40.34 -16.54
C VAL A 132 54.09 41.72 -15.98
N HIS A 133 54.99 42.42 -16.67
CA HIS A 133 55.44 43.75 -16.30
C HIS A 133 55.08 44.76 -17.40
N THR A 134 54.91 46.00 -17.01
CA THR A 134 54.60 47.14 -17.88
C THR A 134 55.76 48.13 -17.92
N SER A 135 55.67 49.16 -18.76
CA SER A 135 56.71 50.20 -18.82
C SER A 135 56.69 51.10 -17.59
N SER A 136 55.51 51.35 -17.00
CA SER A 136 55.31 52.22 -15.83
C SER A 136 54.21 51.71 -14.88
N LYS A 137 54.21 52.21 -13.65
CA LYS A 137 53.19 51.88 -12.63
C LYS A 137 51.77 52.28 -13.05
N GLU A 138 51.64 53.41 -13.75
CA GLU A 138 50.37 53.93 -14.27
C GLU A 138 49.81 53.01 -15.36
N GLU A 139 50.68 52.49 -16.22
CA GLU A 139 50.32 51.51 -17.23
C GLU A 139 49.85 50.20 -16.57
N ARG A 140 50.58 49.70 -15.56
CA ARG A 140 50.14 48.55 -14.74
C ARG A 140 48.74 48.76 -14.15
N ASN A 141 48.50 49.92 -13.53
CA ASN A 141 47.19 50.22 -12.94
C ASN A 141 46.08 50.29 -13.99
N THR A 142 46.39 50.83 -15.18
CA THR A 142 45.45 50.90 -16.31
C THR A 142 45.09 49.50 -16.80
N TRP A 143 46.08 48.63 -17.02
CA TRP A 143 45.85 47.24 -17.39
C TRP A 143 45.03 46.49 -16.36
N MET A 144 45.39 46.60 -15.07
CA MET A 144 44.67 45.91 -14.01
C MET A 144 43.19 46.32 -13.92
N ARG A 145 42.90 47.62 -14.07
CA ARG A 145 41.52 48.13 -14.09
C ARG A 145 40.75 47.59 -15.30
N LEU A 146 41.32 47.68 -16.49
CA LEU A 146 40.66 47.25 -17.73
C LEU A 146 40.41 45.74 -17.76
N ILE A 147 41.36 44.93 -17.26
CA ILE A 147 41.16 43.49 -17.17
C ILE A 147 40.04 43.17 -16.17
N ARG A 148 40.01 43.81 -14.98
CA ARG A 148 38.92 43.60 -14.00
C ARG A 148 37.55 43.97 -14.56
N GLU A 149 37.46 45.11 -15.23
CA GLU A 149 36.24 45.57 -15.91
C GLU A 149 35.81 44.57 -17.01
N ALA A 150 36.76 44.07 -17.80
CA ALA A 150 36.46 43.08 -18.84
C ALA A 150 35.99 41.74 -18.24
N VAL A 151 36.62 41.28 -17.15
CA VAL A 151 36.22 40.07 -16.41
C VAL A 151 34.81 40.19 -15.83
N GLU A 152 34.46 41.34 -15.26
CA GLU A 152 33.11 41.63 -14.72
C GLU A 152 32.05 41.69 -15.83
N SER A 153 32.42 42.15 -17.03
CA SER A 153 31.53 42.23 -18.18
C SER A 153 31.42 40.93 -19.00
N CYS A 154 32.19 39.91 -18.63
CA CYS A 154 32.27 38.65 -19.37
C CYS A 154 31.08 37.75 -19.03
N PRO A 155 30.35 37.18 -20.01
CA PRO A 155 29.25 36.25 -19.72
C PRO A 155 29.77 34.99 -19.00
N GLU A 156 29.10 34.60 -17.90
CA GLU A 156 29.40 33.36 -17.20
C GLU A 156 29.04 32.15 -18.08
N GLU A 157 29.98 31.23 -18.28
CA GLU A 157 29.70 29.95 -18.94
C GLU A 157 28.87 29.06 -18.00
N GLU A 158 27.59 28.87 -18.32
CA GLU A 158 26.63 28.00 -17.60
C GLU A 158 26.87 26.49 -17.86
N GLU A 159 27.83 26.10 -18.70
CA GLU A 159 27.82 24.81 -19.40
C GLU A 159 28.14 23.57 -18.55
N GLU A 160 28.87 23.66 -17.44
CA GLU A 160 29.25 22.46 -16.66
C GLU A 160 28.20 22.05 -15.61
N HIS A 161 27.42 23.00 -15.08
CA HIS A 161 26.37 22.72 -14.09
C HIS A 161 24.99 22.46 -14.70
N ALA A 162 24.78 22.85 -15.96
CA ALA A 162 23.55 22.54 -16.69
C ALA A 162 23.45 21.05 -17.07
N SER A 163 24.56 20.42 -17.48
CA SER A 163 24.54 19.05 -18.00
C SER A 163 24.14 17.98 -16.97
N GLU A 164 24.72 18.01 -15.76
CA GLU A 164 24.35 17.09 -14.67
C GLU A 164 22.94 17.37 -14.14
N SER A 165 22.55 18.64 -14.06
CA SER A 165 21.19 19.04 -13.64
C SER A 165 20.13 18.58 -14.65
N ASP A 166 20.42 18.67 -15.94
CA ASP A 166 19.48 18.28 -17.00
C ASP A 166 19.38 16.76 -17.17
N GLU A 167 20.46 16.02 -16.87
CA GLU A 167 20.39 14.55 -16.75
C GLU A 167 19.55 14.12 -15.54
N GLU A 168 19.72 14.79 -14.39
CA GLU A 168 18.93 14.52 -13.19
C GLU A 168 17.43 14.86 -13.39
N LYS A 169 17.13 15.98 -14.03
CA LYS A 169 15.76 16.35 -14.43
C LYS A 169 15.15 15.33 -15.38
N ARG A 170 15.87 14.94 -16.45
CA ARG A 170 15.40 13.90 -17.39
C ARG A 170 15.14 12.56 -16.68
N ALA A 171 15.97 12.19 -15.71
CA ALA A 171 15.77 10.98 -14.93
C ALA A 171 14.54 11.08 -14.00
N ALA A 172 14.28 12.24 -13.38
CA ALA A 172 13.09 12.49 -12.58
C ALA A 172 11.81 12.48 -13.43
N GLU A 173 11.83 13.13 -14.59
CA GLU A 173 10.73 13.12 -15.56
C GLU A 173 10.40 11.70 -16.05
N ALA A 174 11.41 10.89 -16.37
CA ALA A 174 11.23 9.51 -16.79
C ALA A 174 10.62 8.64 -15.66
N ARG A 175 10.98 8.90 -14.40
CA ARG A 175 10.39 8.21 -13.23
C ARG A 175 8.94 8.65 -13.03
N PHE A 176 8.64 9.94 -13.14
CA PHE A 176 7.29 10.46 -13.04
C PHE A 176 6.36 9.85 -14.11
N GLN A 177 6.80 9.78 -15.36
CA GLN A 177 6.07 9.11 -16.44
C GLN A 177 5.84 7.63 -16.15
N LYS A 178 6.81 6.95 -15.52
CA LYS A 178 6.65 5.54 -15.11
C LYS A 178 5.60 5.39 -14.01
N ILE A 179 5.56 6.30 -13.05
CA ILE A 179 4.54 6.33 -11.99
C ILE A 179 3.16 6.54 -12.60
N GLN A 180 3.01 7.49 -13.54
CA GLN A 180 1.74 7.71 -14.25
C GLN A 180 1.26 6.46 -15.00
N LYS A 181 2.13 5.77 -15.72
CA LYS A 181 1.77 4.50 -16.40
C LYS A 181 1.31 3.42 -15.43
N LEU A 182 1.96 3.30 -14.28
CA LEU A 182 1.54 2.36 -13.24
C LEU A 182 0.20 2.75 -12.64
N GLN A 183 -0.05 4.04 -12.41
CA GLN A 183 -1.33 4.57 -11.95
C GLN A 183 -2.45 4.24 -12.95
N GLU A 184 -2.27 4.50 -14.24
CA GLU A 184 -3.24 4.17 -15.28
C GLU A 184 -3.55 2.67 -15.34
N SER A 185 -2.50 1.83 -15.27
CA SER A 185 -2.66 0.38 -15.23
C SER A 185 -3.46 -0.08 -14.01
N LEU A 186 -3.21 0.53 -12.84
CA LEU A 186 -3.87 0.17 -11.60
C LEU A 186 -5.34 0.61 -11.60
N MET A 187 -5.63 1.85 -12.06
CA MET A 187 -7.00 2.32 -12.26
C MET A 187 -7.78 1.43 -13.25
N SER A 188 -7.13 0.97 -14.32
CA SER A 188 -7.77 0.04 -15.26
C SER A 188 -8.11 -1.30 -14.60
N GLN A 189 -7.28 -1.80 -13.70
CA GLN A 189 -7.57 -3.04 -12.96
C GLN A 189 -8.69 -2.84 -11.95
N ASP A 190 -8.68 -1.72 -11.21
CA ASP A 190 -9.73 -1.38 -10.26
C ASP A 190 -11.09 -1.25 -10.95
N GLN A 191 -11.11 -0.66 -12.15
CA GLN A 191 -12.31 -0.59 -12.99
C GLN A 191 -12.82 -1.97 -13.40
N GLN A 192 -11.92 -2.90 -13.76
CA GLN A 192 -12.30 -4.27 -14.11
C GLN A 192 -12.86 -5.03 -12.92
N ILE A 193 -12.28 -4.86 -11.73
CA ILE A 193 -12.78 -5.43 -10.48
C ILE A 193 -14.19 -4.90 -10.19
N CYS A 194 -14.39 -3.58 -10.28
CA CYS A 194 -15.71 -2.97 -10.07
C CYS A 194 -16.74 -3.51 -11.07
N SER A 195 -16.39 -3.59 -12.35
CA SER A 195 -17.29 -4.12 -13.39
C SER A 195 -17.67 -5.58 -13.10
N SER A 196 -16.70 -6.42 -12.74
CA SER A 196 -16.93 -7.83 -12.41
C SER A 196 -17.82 -8.00 -11.17
N LEU A 197 -17.61 -7.17 -10.14
CA LEU A 197 -18.42 -7.20 -8.92
C LEU A 197 -19.85 -6.71 -9.19
N ALA A 198 -20.03 -5.68 -10.02
CA ALA A 198 -21.34 -5.18 -10.43
C ALA A 198 -22.11 -6.23 -11.25
N GLU A 199 -21.45 -6.89 -12.21
CA GLU A 199 -22.04 -7.99 -12.99
C GLU A 199 -22.48 -9.15 -12.07
N LYS A 200 -21.66 -9.49 -11.07
CA LYS A 200 -22.00 -10.53 -10.10
C LYS A 200 -23.23 -10.17 -9.27
N LEU A 201 -23.34 -8.92 -8.82
CA LEU A 201 -24.53 -8.41 -8.12
C LEU A 201 -25.78 -8.48 -9.01
N GLN A 202 -25.63 -8.14 -10.28
CA GLN A 202 -26.72 -8.24 -11.25
C GLN A 202 -27.20 -9.69 -11.45
N ILE A 203 -26.27 -10.64 -11.54
CA ILE A 203 -26.60 -12.07 -11.63
C ILE A 203 -27.34 -12.53 -10.36
N TYR A 204 -26.90 -12.11 -9.17
CA TYR A 204 -27.61 -12.43 -7.93
C TYR A 204 -29.04 -11.85 -7.89
N ALA A 205 -29.23 -10.63 -8.40
CA ALA A 205 -30.56 -10.03 -8.51
C ALA A 205 -31.46 -10.79 -9.50
N GLN A 206 -30.92 -11.25 -10.64
CA GLN A 206 -31.69 -12.08 -11.58
C GLN A 206 -32.07 -13.44 -10.96
N LEU A 207 -31.16 -14.06 -10.21
CA LEU A 207 -31.42 -15.31 -9.50
C LEU A 207 -32.50 -15.15 -8.42
N SER A 208 -32.53 -14.02 -7.70
CA SER A 208 -33.55 -13.77 -6.68
C SER A 208 -34.95 -13.57 -7.29
N VAL A 209 -35.05 -12.91 -8.45
CA VAL A 209 -36.29 -12.79 -9.23
C VAL A 209 -36.83 -14.14 -9.68
N LEU A 210 -35.96 -15.02 -10.21
CA LEU A 210 -36.36 -16.37 -10.65
C LEU A 210 -36.78 -17.29 -9.49
N SER A 211 -36.27 -17.05 -8.28
CA SER A 211 -36.60 -17.85 -7.09
C SER A 211 -37.95 -17.51 -6.46
N GLY A 212 -38.69 -16.53 -7.00
CA GLY A 212 -40.04 -16.17 -6.56
C GLY A 212 -40.12 -15.58 -5.15
N ARG A 213 -39.00 -15.09 -4.60
CA ARG A 213 -38.90 -14.68 -3.19
C ARG A 213 -39.18 -13.22 -2.88
N THR A 214 -39.31 -12.33 -3.86
CA THR A 214 -39.59 -10.91 -3.58
C THR A 214 -40.22 -10.22 -4.80
N GLU A 215 -41.43 -9.67 -4.64
CA GLU A 215 -41.88 -8.55 -5.46
C GLU A 215 -40.99 -7.34 -5.15
N ALA A 216 -40.25 -6.89 -6.17
CA ALA A 216 -39.59 -5.58 -6.32
C ALA A 216 -39.27 -4.82 -5.02
N SER A 217 -38.13 -5.13 -4.38
CA SER A 217 -37.46 -4.13 -3.54
C SER A 217 -36.79 -3.10 -4.47
N LEU A 218 -37.13 -1.82 -4.27
CA LEU A 218 -36.69 -0.62 -5.03
C LEU A 218 -35.17 -0.30 -4.99
N ALA A 219 -34.34 -1.15 -4.39
CA ALA A 219 -32.91 -0.92 -4.32
C ALA A 219 -32.24 -1.43 -5.61
N GLU A 220 -31.67 -0.52 -6.41
CA GLU A 220 -30.89 -0.90 -7.58
C GLU A 220 -29.74 -1.85 -7.17
N PRO A 221 -29.63 -3.04 -7.79
CA PRO A 221 -28.53 -3.97 -7.55
C PRO A 221 -27.27 -3.42 -8.23
N GLY A 222 -26.61 -2.48 -7.57
CA GLY A 222 -25.38 -1.83 -8.04
C GLY A 222 -24.36 -1.67 -6.94
N LEU A 223 -23.09 -1.52 -7.32
CA LEU A 223 -22.06 -1.09 -6.39
C LEU A 223 -22.38 0.30 -5.86
N LEU A 224 -22.23 0.50 -4.56
CA LEU A 224 -22.38 1.81 -3.91
C LEU A 224 -21.15 2.72 -4.09
N VAL A 225 -20.19 2.28 -4.89
CA VAL A 225 -18.89 2.92 -5.10
C VAL A 225 -18.76 3.28 -6.58
N GLN A 226 -18.41 4.54 -6.85
CA GLN A 226 -18.06 4.98 -8.19
C GLN A 226 -16.55 4.92 -8.41
N PRO A 227 -16.06 4.18 -9.41
CA PRO A 227 -14.64 4.08 -9.70
C PRO A 227 -14.01 5.33 -10.34
N HIS A 228 -14.79 6.38 -10.63
CA HIS A 228 -14.33 7.61 -11.31
C HIS A 228 -14.33 8.86 -10.42
N SER A 229 -14.46 8.71 -9.10
CA SER A 229 -14.45 9.85 -8.16
C SER A 229 -13.04 10.42 -7.99
N GLU A 230 -12.91 11.76 -7.95
CA GLU A 230 -11.64 12.44 -7.63
C GLU A 230 -11.16 12.14 -6.20
N GLU A 231 -12.09 11.84 -5.29
CA GLU A 231 -11.80 11.42 -3.93
C GLU A 231 -11.91 9.89 -3.77
N PRO A 232 -10.95 9.25 -3.06
CA PRO A 232 -10.97 7.82 -2.84
C PRO A 232 -12.20 7.42 -2.00
N PRO A 233 -12.91 6.34 -2.38
CA PRO A 233 -14.18 5.97 -1.75
C PRO A 233 -13.99 5.60 -0.28
N GLN A 234 -14.86 6.09 0.61
CA GLN A 234 -14.64 5.95 2.04
C GLN A 234 -15.11 4.59 2.59
N ALA A 235 -14.23 3.59 2.55
CA ALA A 235 -14.53 2.21 2.98
C ALA A 235 -15.05 2.12 4.44
N ALA A 236 -14.62 3.03 5.31
CA ALA A 236 -15.08 3.07 6.71
C ALA A 236 -16.61 3.23 6.84
N VAL A 237 -17.24 3.99 5.93
CA VAL A 237 -18.69 4.22 5.94
C VAL A 237 -19.42 2.93 5.54
N LEU A 238 -18.92 2.23 4.52
CA LEU A 238 -19.48 0.94 4.08
C LEU A 238 -19.29 -0.16 5.11
N LEU A 239 -18.15 -0.18 5.80
CA LEU A 239 -17.90 -1.10 6.90
C LEU A 239 -18.87 -0.85 8.06
N ALA A 240 -19.10 0.41 8.42
CA ALA A 240 -20.07 0.77 9.46
C ALA A 240 -21.49 0.32 9.07
N ALA A 241 -21.89 0.54 7.81
CA ALA A 241 -23.18 0.09 7.30
C ALA A 241 -23.32 -1.45 7.32
N ALA A 242 -22.29 -2.18 6.90
CA ALA A 242 -22.27 -3.65 6.95
C ALA A 242 -22.39 -4.18 8.38
N LEU A 243 -21.71 -3.55 9.34
CA LEU A 243 -21.81 -3.89 10.76
C LEU A 243 -23.21 -3.63 11.34
N GLN A 244 -23.88 -2.56 10.90
CA GLN A 244 -25.26 -2.26 11.31
C GLN A 244 -26.26 -3.24 10.69
N GLU A 245 -26.09 -3.59 9.42
CA GLU A 245 -26.92 -4.61 8.75
C GLU A 245 -26.77 -5.97 9.44
N GLY A 246 -25.54 -6.36 9.83
CA GLY A 246 -25.31 -7.61 10.59
C GLY A 246 -25.98 -7.64 11.97
N LYS A 247 -26.10 -6.49 12.65
CA LYS A 247 -26.87 -6.37 13.91
C LYS A 247 -28.38 -6.44 13.66
N THR A 248 -28.82 -5.87 12.55
CA THR A 248 -30.24 -5.91 12.16
C THR A 248 -30.63 -7.35 11.79
N PHE A 249 -29.75 -8.07 11.11
CA PHE A 249 -29.89 -9.49 10.80
C PHE A 249 -30.16 -10.32 12.05
N THR A 250 -29.36 -10.16 13.12
CA THR A 250 -29.54 -10.92 14.37
C THR A 250 -30.86 -10.58 15.11
N CYS A 251 -31.34 -9.34 15.01
CA CYS A 251 -32.65 -8.95 15.54
C CYS A 251 -33.83 -9.49 14.72
N THR A 252 -33.71 -9.59 13.40
CA THR A 252 -34.81 -10.04 12.51
C THR A 252 -35.14 -11.53 12.61
N VAL A 253 -34.26 -12.35 13.22
CA VAL A 253 -34.48 -13.79 13.45
C VAL A 253 -35.70 -14.08 14.34
N HIS A 254 -36.27 -13.06 14.98
CA HIS A 254 -37.42 -13.17 15.89
C HIS A 254 -38.79 -12.83 15.26
N CYS A 255 -38.87 -12.59 13.94
CA CYS A 255 -40.12 -12.19 13.26
C CYS A 255 -40.85 -13.35 12.54
N LYS A 256 -42.19 -13.21 12.39
CA LYS A 256 -43.09 -14.20 11.78
C LYS A 256 -42.81 -14.47 10.29
N ASP A 257 -42.22 -13.50 9.57
CA ASP A 257 -41.82 -13.61 8.16
C ASP A 257 -40.30 -13.81 8.00
N LEU A 258 -39.75 -14.74 8.79
CA LEU A 258 -38.31 -15.00 8.92
C LEU A 258 -37.61 -15.15 7.56
N LEU A 259 -38.23 -15.87 6.61
CA LEU A 259 -37.62 -16.19 5.32
C LEU A 259 -37.42 -14.97 4.40
N ILE A 260 -38.35 -14.01 4.42
CA ILE A 260 -38.29 -12.82 3.57
C ILE A 260 -37.30 -11.81 4.17
N CYS A 261 -37.37 -11.59 5.49
CA CYS A 261 -36.44 -10.69 6.19
C CYS A 261 -34.99 -11.18 6.10
N VAL A 262 -34.76 -12.48 6.27
CA VAL A 262 -33.43 -13.10 6.11
C VAL A 262 -32.93 -12.96 4.67
N ALA A 263 -33.78 -13.18 3.66
CA ALA A 263 -33.38 -13.03 2.26
C ALA A 263 -32.98 -11.58 1.92
N GLN A 264 -33.77 -10.59 2.36
CA GLN A 264 -33.47 -9.18 2.11
C GLN A 264 -32.17 -8.75 2.81
N SER A 265 -31.97 -9.13 4.07
CA SER A 265 -30.78 -8.74 4.81
C SER A 265 -29.52 -9.42 4.27
N VAL A 266 -29.60 -10.68 3.83
CA VAL A 266 -28.51 -11.34 3.10
C VAL A 266 -28.18 -10.61 1.79
N GLN A 267 -29.18 -10.14 1.06
CA GLN A 267 -28.98 -9.39 -0.19
C GLN A 267 -28.34 -8.02 0.06
N ASN A 268 -28.82 -7.28 1.07
CA ASN A 268 -28.23 -6.01 1.51
C ASN A 268 -26.77 -6.19 1.96
N LEU A 269 -26.49 -7.22 2.77
CA LEU A 269 -25.15 -7.50 3.25
C LEU A 269 -24.22 -7.88 2.10
N THR A 270 -24.70 -8.65 1.12
CA THR A 270 -23.94 -9.00 -0.10
C THR A 270 -23.57 -7.75 -0.91
N GLN A 271 -24.51 -6.81 -1.09
CA GLN A 271 -24.25 -5.54 -1.77
C GLN A 271 -23.24 -4.68 -1.02
N LEU A 272 -23.36 -4.58 0.30
CA LEU A 272 -22.45 -3.83 1.16
C LEU A 272 -21.03 -4.42 1.14
N LEU A 273 -20.90 -5.75 1.17
CA LEU A 273 -19.61 -6.42 1.15
C LEU A 273 -18.88 -6.26 -0.19
N TYR A 274 -19.57 -6.40 -1.33
CA TYR A 274 -18.94 -6.16 -2.63
C TYR A 274 -18.63 -4.69 -2.87
N SER A 275 -19.47 -3.77 -2.38
CA SER A 275 -19.16 -2.35 -2.39
C SER A 275 -17.94 -2.03 -1.51
N LEU A 276 -17.83 -2.64 -0.34
CA LEU A 276 -16.67 -2.49 0.54
C LEU A 276 -15.40 -3.04 -0.11
N GLN A 277 -15.48 -4.20 -0.78
CA GLN A 277 -14.35 -4.78 -1.51
C GLN A 277 -13.86 -3.83 -2.63
N ALA A 278 -14.78 -3.24 -3.40
CA ALA A 278 -14.44 -2.23 -4.40
C ALA A 278 -13.83 -0.97 -3.77
N ALA A 279 -14.38 -0.48 -2.65
CA ALA A 279 -13.83 0.69 -1.98
C ALA A 279 -12.42 0.47 -1.44
N VAL A 280 -12.17 -0.66 -0.78
CA VAL A 280 -10.85 -0.98 -0.19
C VAL A 280 -9.79 -1.15 -1.27
N THR A 281 -10.13 -1.81 -2.39
CA THR A 281 -9.19 -1.99 -3.51
C THR A 281 -8.78 -0.66 -4.13
N ILE A 282 -9.74 0.23 -4.40
CA ILE A 282 -9.47 1.59 -4.92
C ILE A 282 -8.69 2.44 -3.88
N GLN A 283 -9.02 2.33 -2.59
CA GLN A 283 -8.28 3.08 -1.56
C GLN A 283 -6.81 2.65 -1.46
N ASP A 284 -6.55 1.34 -1.52
CA ASP A 284 -5.20 0.79 -1.45
C ASP A 284 -4.35 1.24 -2.64
N SER A 285 -4.93 1.15 -3.86
CA SER A 285 -4.27 1.62 -5.08
C SER A 285 -3.97 3.13 -5.04
N CYS A 286 -4.94 3.95 -4.63
CA CYS A 286 -4.75 5.39 -4.49
C CYS A 286 -3.65 5.73 -3.45
N TYR A 287 -3.64 5.06 -2.29
CA TYR A 287 -2.66 5.30 -1.24
C TYR A 287 -1.24 4.95 -1.68
N GLU A 288 -1.07 3.83 -2.38
CA GLU A 288 0.21 3.39 -2.92
C GLU A 288 0.77 4.38 -3.95
N VAL A 289 -0.07 4.86 -4.88
CA VAL A 289 0.32 5.87 -5.88
C VAL A 289 0.67 7.19 -5.20
N GLN A 290 -0.16 7.68 -4.27
CA GLN A 290 0.08 8.94 -3.56
C GLN A 290 1.36 8.88 -2.73
N ARG A 291 1.65 7.74 -2.08
CA ARG A 291 2.89 7.51 -1.33
C ARG A 291 4.13 7.60 -2.22
N LEU A 292 4.07 7.03 -3.43
CA LEU A 292 5.17 7.10 -4.40
C LEU A 292 5.38 8.53 -4.92
N LEU A 293 4.30 9.25 -5.23
CA LEU A 293 4.36 10.63 -5.69
C LEU A 293 4.95 11.57 -4.62
N LEU A 294 4.54 11.42 -3.35
CA LEU A 294 5.10 12.20 -2.23
C LEU A 294 6.60 11.93 -2.03
N ARG A 295 7.04 10.68 -2.24
CA ARG A 295 8.45 10.31 -2.13
C ARG A 295 9.30 10.88 -3.26
N GLU A 296 8.73 11.02 -4.46
CA GLU A 296 9.43 11.65 -5.60
C GLU A 296 9.48 13.18 -5.43
N ASN A 297 8.37 13.80 -5.01
CA ASN A 297 8.31 15.25 -4.73
C ASN A 297 9.16 15.68 -3.52
N GLY A 298 9.37 14.77 -2.57
CA GLY A 298 10.14 15.01 -1.35
C GLY A 298 11.64 14.70 -1.44
N ARG A 299 12.17 14.30 -2.61
CA ARG A 299 13.62 14.11 -2.77
C ARG A 299 14.33 15.46 -2.92
N PRO A 300 15.15 15.88 -1.94
CA PRO A 300 16.05 17.00 -2.18
C PRO A 300 17.04 16.63 -3.28
N SER A 301 17.18 17.50 -4.29
CA SER A 301 18.25 17.40 -5.28
C SER A 301 19.61 17.33 -4.53
N PRO A 302 20.51 16.40 -4.87
CA PRO A 302 21.83 16.25 -4.25
C PRO A 302 22.75 17.48 -4.43
N HIS A 303 22.32 18.50 -5.19
CA HIS A 303 23.15 19.65 -5.56
C HIS A 303 23.00 20.86 -4.62
N ALA A 304 22.04 20.86 -3.69
CA ALA A 304 21.90 21.94 -2.71
C ALA A 304 22.98 21.95 -1.61
N GLN A 305 23.91 20.98 -1.60
CA GLN A 305 24.92 20.83 -0.53
C GLN A 305 26.37 21.06 -0.98
N ARG A 306 26.63 21.58 -2.19
CA ARG A 306 28.01 21.66 -2.72
C ARG A 306 28.54 23.04 -3.13
N LEU A 307 27.90 24.13 -2.73
CA LEU A 307 28.47 25.48 -2.84
C LEU A 307 29.14 25.92 -1.53
N HIS A 308 30.28 25.30 -1.19
CA HIS A 308 31.22 25.88 -0.22
C HIS A 308 32.64 25.74 -0.76
N LEU A 309 33.09 26.75 -1.51
CA LEU A 309 34.51 26.97 -1.75
C LEU A 309 35.12 27.69 -0.53
N PRO A 310 36.34 27.32 -0.08
CA PRO A 310 36.84 27.73 1.23
C PRO A 310 37.45 29.14 1.18
N SER A 311 36.88 30.07 1.96
CA SER A 311 37.50 31.35 2.26
C SER A 311 38.42 31.20 3.47
N ILE A 312 39.70 31.46 3.25
CA ILE A 312 40.77 31.42 4.24
C ILE A 312 40.60 32.61 5.21
N ARG A 313 39.77 32.40 6.25
CA ARG A 313 39.95 32.84 7.66
C ARG A 313 38.63 32.63 8.41
N GLY A 314 38.51 31.49 9.09
CA GLY A 314 37.36 31.22 9.97
C GLY A 314 37.25 29.78 10.51
N SER A 315 38.37 29.11 10.82
CA SER A 315 38.37 27.68 11.21
C SER A 315 37.52 27.36 12.45
N ASN A 316 37.41 28.27 13.42
CA ASN A 316 36.82 27.91 14.73
C ASN A 316 35.28 27.91 14.76
N LEU A 317 34.61 28.72 13.92
CA LEU A 317 33.14 28.78 13.91
C LEU A 317 32.53 27.67 13.06
N GLN A 318 33.14 27.38 11.90
CA GLN A 318 32.66 26.32 11.01
C GLN A 318 32.82 24.92 11.64
N ASP A 319 33.88 24.68 12.40
CA ASP A 319 34.07 23.42 13.11
C ASP A 319 33.12 23.29 14.33
N GLN A 320 32.78 24.41 14.97
CA GLN A 320 31.75 24.43 16.02
C GLN A 320 30.34 24.20 15.47
N GLU A 321 30.05 24.66 14.26
CA GLU A 321 28.76 24.44 13.58
C GLU A 321 28.64 23.01 13.04
N LYS A 322 29.73 22.44 12.51
CA LYS A 322 29.81 21.00 12.18
C LYS A 322 29.56 20.13 13.41
N GLN A 323 30.16 20.49 14.55
CA GLN A 323 29.95 19.77 15.80
C GLN A 323 28.49 19.82 16.27
N ARG A 324 27.85 21.00 16.21
CA ARG A 324 26.41 21.15 16.51
C ARG A 324 25.53 20.34 15.57
N ASN A 325 25.84 20.31 14.28
CA ASN A 325 25.10 19.51 13.31
C ASN A 325 25.28 18.00 13.54
N LEU A 326 26.47 17.56 13.93
CA LEU A 326 26.75 16.17 14.27
C LEU A 326 26.04 15.76 15.57
N GLU A 327 25.97 16.65 16.56
CA GLU A 327 25.18 16.45 17.78
C GLU A 327 23.69 16.39 17.47
N LYS A 328 23.18 17.30 16.63
CA LYS A 328 21.78 17.28 16.18
C LYS A 328 21.43 15.99 15.44
N GLN A 329 22.29 15.51 14.54
CA GLN A 329 22.09 14.22 13.86
C GLN A 329 22.10 13.04 14.85
N LYS A 330 22.98 13.06 15.86
CA LYS A 330 22.99 12.04 16.92
C LYS A 330 21.71 12.07 17.75
N GLU A 331 21.21 13.27 18.08
CA GLU A 331 19.94 13.45 18.79
C GLU A 331 18.75 12.97 17.96
N GLU A 332 18.70 13.29 16.66
CA GLU A 332 17.65 12.83 15.74
C GLU A 332 17.64 11.30 15.63
N VAL A 333 18.82 10.66 15.52
CA VAL A 333 18.95 9.20 15.54
C VAL A 333 18.48 8.62 16.89
N ALA A 334 18.85 9.25 18.01
CA ALA A 334 18.41 8.80 19.34
C ALA A 334 16.89 8.99 19.55
N VAL A 335 16.29 10.02 18.96
CA VAL A 335 14.82 10.20 18.96
C VAL A 335 14.16 9.13 18.09
N ALA A 336 14.69 8.86 16.90
CA ALA A 336 14.17 7.81 16.01
C ALA A 336 14.25 6.42 16.66
N GLN A 337 15.35 6.10 17.34
CA GLN A 337 15.50 4.85 18.11
C GLN A 337 14.47 4.75 19.23
N ARG A 338 14.26 5.81 20.01
CA ARG A 338 13.24 5.84 21.06
C ARG A 338 11.82 5.68 20.52
N LEU A 339 11.52 6.28 19.36
CA LEU A 339 10.22 6.10 18.69
C LEU A 339 10.05 4.66 18.19
N HIS A 340 11.10 4.06 17.63
CA HIS A 340 11.08 2.66 17.19
C HIS A 340 10.87 1.70 18.37
N GLU A 341 11.56 1.93 19.50
CA GLU A 341 11.34 1.18 20.74
C GLU A 341 9.92 1.36 21.29
N ARG A 342 9.37 2.58 21.23
CA ARG A 342 8.00 2.84 21.67
C ARG A 342 6.96 2.12 20.82
N LEU A 343 7.12 2.14 19.50
CA LEU A 343 6.26 1.40 18.57
C LEU A 343 6.39 -0.11 18.79
N ARG A 344 7.60 -0.61 19.04
CA ARG A 344 7.81 -2.02 19.39
C ARG A 344 7.09 -2.40 20.67
N GLN A 345 7.19 -1.58 21.71
CA GLN A 345 6.47 -1.79 22.97
C GLN A 345 4.95 -1.72 22.78
N GLU A 346 4.44 -0.79 21.98
CA GLU A 346 3.01 -0.71 21.65
C GLU A 346 2.53 -1.94 20.90
N LYS A 347 3.31 -2.41 19.92
CA LYS A 347 3.04 -3.65 19.20
C LYS A 347 2.98 -4.84 20.15
N GLU A 348 3.99 -5.02 21.00
CA GLU A 348 3.99 -6.12 21.96
C GLU A 348 2.86 -6.01 23.00
N ARG A 349 2.47 -4.79 23.41
CA ARG A 349 1.31 -4.58 24.30
C ARG A 349 0.03 -5.01 23.59
N TRP A 350 -0.16 -4.55 22.36
CA TRP A 350 -1.33 -4.91 21.55
C TRP A 350 -1.41 -6.41 21.31
N GLU A 351 -0.28 -7.07 20.99
CA GLU A 351 -0.20 -8.53 20.81
C GLU A 351 -0.62 -9.28 22.09
N ARG A 352 -0.11 -8.86 23.27
CA ARG A 352 -0.51 -9.46 24.56
C ARG A 352 -2.00 -9.26 24.85
N GLU A 353 -2.53 -8.07 24.58
CA GLU A 353 -3.97 -7.82 24.77
C GLU A 353 -4.83 -8.63 23.79
N SER A 354 -4.39 -8.80 22.55
CA SER A 354 -5.09 -9.64 21.56
C SER A 354 -5.12 -11.09 22.02
N GLN A 355 -3.96 -11.63 22.41
CA GLN A 355 -3.85 -12.99 22.94
C GLN A 355 -4.69 -13.20 24.20
N ALA A 356 -4.75 -12.21 25.10
CA ALA A 356 -5.60 -12.27 26.29
C ALA A 356 -7.09 -12.30 25.93
N ARG A 357 -7.53 -11.50 24.95
CA ARG A 357 -8.92 -11.53 24.45
C ARG A 357 -9.26 -12.87 23.80
N GLU A 358 -8.38 -13.40 22.96
CA GLU A 358 -8.55 -14.72 22.34
C GLU A 358 -8.63 -15.84 23.39
N SER A 359 -7.75 -15.82 24.41
CA SER A 359 -7.78 -16.81 25.49
C SER A 359 -9.09 -16.73 26.29
N GLN A 360 -9.55 -15.51 26.61
CA GLN A 360 -10.83 -15.31 27.30
C GLN A 360 -12.02 -15.78 26.47
N GLN A 361 -12.00 -15.54 25.14
CA GLN A 361 -13.03 -16.04 24.24
C GLN A 361 -13.03 -17.57 24.19
N GLY A 362 -11.86 -18.20 24.07
CA GLY A 362 -11.74 -19.66 24.09
C GLY A 362 -12.25 -20.30 25.39
N GLU A 363 -11.97 -19.69 26.54
CA GLU A 363 -12.53 -20.15 27.83
C GLU A 363 -14.06 -20.01 27.89
N GLN A 364 -14.60 -18.89 27.38
CA GLN A 364 -16.05 -18.68 27.30
C GLN A 364 -16.73 -19.67 26.35
N GLU A 365 -16.11 -19.96 25.20
CA GLU A 365 -16.59 -20.94 24.24
C GLU A 365 -16.66 -22.34 24.86
N ILE A 366 -15.59 -22.78 25.53
CA ILE A 366 -15.56 -24.08 26.23
C ILE A 366 -16.65 -24.14 27.31
N TRP A 367 -16.83 -23.06 28.07
CA TRP A 367 -17.87 -23.00 29.10
C TRP A 367 -19.29 -23.08 28.50
N LEU A 368 -19.53 -22.35 27.41
CA LEU A 368 -20.81 -22.38 26.69
C LEU A 368 -21.07 -23.76 26.07
N GLU A 369 -20.06 -24.39 25.48
CA GLU A 369 -20.16 -25.72 24.90
C GLU A 369 -20.53 -26.77 25.97
N GLN A 370 -19.91 -26.70 27.16
CA GLN A 370 -20.26 -27.60 28.26
C GLN A 370 -21.69 -27.38 28.75
N ARG A 371 -22.13 -26.12 28.83
CA ARG A 371 -23.50 -25.79 29.21
C ARG A 371 -24.51 -26.24 28.14
N GLU A 372 -24.18 -26.11 26.87
CA GLU A 372 -25.02 -26.60 25.76
C GLU A 372 -25.20 -28.12 25.86
N LYS A 373 -24.11 -28.87 26.10
CA LYS A 373 -24.17 -30.33 26.32
C LYS A 373 -25.09 -30.70 27.49
N GLN A 374 -25.03 -29.95 28.60
CA GLN A 374 -25.95 -30.17 29.73
C GLN A 374 -27.42 -29.92 29.36
N CYS A 375 -27.69 -28.83 28.63
CA CYS A 375 -29.03 -28.52 28.13
C CYS A 375 -29.55 -29.60 27.17
N GLN A 376 -28.69 -30.10 26.28
CA GLN A 376 -29.03 -31.19 25.35
C GLN A 376 -29.43 -32.46 26.11
N VAL A 377 -28.62 -32.89 27.09
CA VAL A 377 -28.94 -34.08 27.91
C VAL A 377 -30.25 -33.89 28.69
N ALA A 378 -30.48 -32.71 29.26
CA ALA A 378 -31.72 -32.41 29.96
C ALA A 378 -32.94 -32.42 29.02
N ALA A 379 -32.80 -31.87 27.81
CA ALA A 379 -33.84 -31.88 26.80
C ALA A 379 -34.20 -33.30 26.35
N GLU A 380 -33.20 -34.16 26.13
CA GLU A 380 -33.46 -35.57 25.81
C GLU A 380 -34.17 -36.31 26.95
N ARG A 381 -33.80 -36.03 28.21
CA ARG A 381 -34.48 -36.63 29.36
C ARG A 381 -35.95 -36.23 29.40
N LEU A 382 -36.24 -34.93 29.27
CA LEU A 382 -37.61 -34.42 29.25
C LEU A 382 -38.41 -34.99 28.07
N ARG A 383 -37.76 -35.19 26.92
CA ARG A 383 -38.39 -35.83 25.76
C ARG A 383 -38.81 -37.27 26.07
N ARG A 384 -37.92 -38.07 26.68
CA ARG A 384 -38.24 -39.45 27.11
C ARG A 384 -39.36 -39.49 28.15
N GLU A 385 -39.33 -38.57 29.12
CA GLU A 385 -40.40 -38.45 30.12
C GLU A 385 -41.75 -38.08 29.47
N ARG A 386 -41.74 -37.19 28.48
CA ARG A 386 -42.94 -36.83 27.70
C ARG A 386 -43.47 -38.01 26.88
N GLU A 387 -42.60 -38.73 26.19
CA GLU A 387 -42.98 -39.93 25.41
C GLU A 387 -43.60 -41.00 26.32
N ALA A 388 -43.02 -41.25 27.50
CA ALA A 388 -43.59 -42.20 28.47
C ALA A 388 -44.96 -41.75 29.02
N LEU A 389 -45.15 -40.45 29.25
CA LEU A 389 -46.46 -39.91 29.66
C LEU A 389 -47.50 -40.03 28.54
N ASP A 390 -47.11 -39.79 27.29
CA ASP A 390 -47.98 -39.97 26.13
C ASP A 390 -48.41 -41.45 26.00
N GLU A 391 -47.50 -42.41 26.17
CA GLU A 391 -47.82 -43.85 26.22
C GLU A 391 -48.79 -44.20 27.36
N GLN A 392 -48.59 -43.65 28.56
CA GLN A 392 -49.49 -43.86 29.69
C GLN A 392 -50.90 -43.30 29.42
N LEU A 393 -50.99 -42.15 28.75
CA LEU A 393 -52.26 -41.56 28.36
C LEU A 393 -53.00 -42.45 27.34
N GLU A 394 -52.29 -42.99 26.35
CA GLU A 394 -52.87 -43.92 25.39
C GLU A 394 -53.38 -45.20 26.06
N GLU A 395 -52.61 -45.80 26.98
CA GLU A 395 -53.04 -46.99 27.71
C GLU A 395 -54.28 -46.70 28.57
N TYR A 396 -54.32 -45.54 29.24
CA TYR A 396 -55.49 -45.10 29.99
C TYR A 396 -56.72 -44.95 29.10
N GLN A 397 -56.58 -44.36 27.90
CA GLN A 397 -57.67 -44.25 26.93
C GLN A 397 -58.19 -45.63 26.49
N GLN A 398 -57.29 -46.56 26.16
CA GLN A 398 -57.68 -47.93 25.79
C GLN A 398 -58.39 -48.66 26.94
N ASN A 399 -57.96 -48.43 28.19
CA ASN A 399 -58.63 -48.99 29.37
C ASN A 399 -60.05 -48.41 29.54
N LEU A 400 -60.23 -47.11 29.30
CA LEU A 400 -61.56 -46.49 29.29
C LEU A 400 -62.46 -47.07 28.20
N GLU A 401 -61.93 -47.33 27.01
CA GLU A 401 -62.67 -47.98 25.92
C GLU A 401 -63.10 -49.40 26.28
N ARG A 402 -62.17 -50.21 26.81
CA ARG A 402 -62.45 -51.55 27.32
C ARG A 402 -63.53 -51.55 28.41
N LEU A 403 -63.49 -50.59 29.32
CA LEU A 403 -64.51 -50.45 30.36
C LEU A 403 -65.88 -50.11 29.78
N ARG A 404 -65.94 -49.18 28.82
CA ARG A 404 -67.18 -48.83 28.08
C ARG A 404 -67.72 -50.04 27.33
N GLU A 405 -66.87 -50.83 26.69
CA GLU A 405 -67.26 -52.08 26.03
C GLU A 405 -67.79 -53.11 27.01
N GLY A 406 -67.10 -53.28 28.14
CA GLY A 406 -67.54 -54.12 29.25
C GLY A 406 -68.92 -53.72 29.75
N GLN A 407 -69.14 -52.42 29.98
CA GLN A 407 -70.44 -51.88 30.38
C GLN A 407 -71.53 -52.20 29.33
N ARG A 408 -71.26 -51.95 28.05
CA ARG A 408 -72.18 -52.31 26.95
C ARG A 408 -72.48 -53.81 26.91
N SER A 409 -71.51 -54.67 27.23
CA SER A 409 -71.71 -56.12 27.27
C SER A 409 -72.59 -56.55 28.42
N VAL A 410 -72.38 -55.98 29.61
CA VAL A 410 -73.22 -56.22 30.79
C VAL A 410 -74.65 -55.75 30.54
N GLU A 411 -74.84 -54.59 29.90
CA GLU A 411 -76.16 -54.12 29.49
C GLU A 411 -76.85 -55.10 28.53
N ARG A 412 -76.13 -55.61 27.51
CA ARG A 412 -76.64 -56.65 26.59
C ARG A 412 -77.03 -57.94 27.31
N GLU A 413 -76.20 -58.43 28.25
CA GLU A 413 -76.53 -59.62 29.05
C GLU A 413 -77.74 -59.39 29.95
N ARG A 414 -77.86 -58.21 30.54
CA ARG A 414 -79.03 -57.83 31.35
C ARG A 414 -80.31 -57.82 30.51
N GLU A 415 -80.27 -57.22 29.33
CA GLU A 415 -81.39 -57.25 28.38
C GLU A 415 -81.74 -58.70 27.98
N HIS A 416 -80.73 -59.53 27.74
CA HIS A 416 -80.93 -60.94 27.42
C HIS A 416 -81.60 -61.71 28.57
N LEU A 417 -81.16 -61.50 29.81
CA LEU A 417 -81.77 -62.10 31.00
C LEU A 417 -83.21 -61.59 31.22
N ASP A 418 -83.46 -60.30 31.05
CA ASP A 418 -84.81 -59.72 31.13
C ASP A 418 -85.75 -60.30 30.06
N ASN A 419 -85.25 -60.47 28.83
CA ASN A 419 -85.98 -61.14 27.75
C ASN A 419 -86.27 -62.61 28.07
N GLN A 420 -85.29 -63.36 28.60
CA GLN A 420 -85.52 -64.73 29.08
C GLN A 420 -86.57 -64.78 30.19
N GLN A 421 -86.54 -63.84 31.13
CA GLN A 421 -87.51 -63.75 32.20
C GLN A 421 -88.92 -63.44 31.66
N LYS A 422 -89.04 -62.54 30.68
CA LYS A 422 -90.31 -62.27 29.95
C LYS A 422 -90.82 -63.50 29.20
N LEU A 423 -89.95 -64.24 28.52
CA LEU A 423 -90.28 -65.51 27.85
C LEU A 423 -90.79 -66.56 28.85
N LEU A 424 -90.11 -66.73 29.99
CA LEU A 424 -90.53 -67.65 31.05
C LEU A 424 -91.85 -67.22 31.70
N GLN A 425 -92.10 -65.93 31.89
CA GLN A 425 -93.40 -65.42 32.35
C GLN A 425 -94.51 -65.68 31.33
N THR A 426 -94.22 -65.57 30.02
CA THR A 426 -95.17 -65.87 28.94
C THR A 426 -95.53 -67.37 28.93
N CYS A 427 -94.55 -68.27 29.08
CA CYS A 427 -94.79 -69.71 29.18
C CYS A 427 -95.55 -70.13 30.45
N ARG A 428 -95.44 -69.37 31.55
CA ARG A 428 -96.24 -69.59 32.77
C ARG A 428 -97.71 -69.19 32.61
N HIS A 429 -98.06 -68.43 31.57
CA HIS A 429 -99.42 -67.95 31.30
C HIS A 429 -100.05 -68.51 30.00
N GLY A 430 -99.48 -69.54 29.38
CA GLY A 430 -100.09 -70.25 28.24
C GLY A 430 -101.07 -71.36 28.67
N PRO A 431 -102.26 -71.55 28.04
CA PRO A 431 -103.21 -72.59 28.42
C PRO A 431 -102.71 -74.02 28.17
N GLN A 432 -103.05 -74.92 29.09
CA GLN A 432 -102.78 -76.36 29.02
C GLN A 432 -103.37 -77.03 27.77
N GLY A 433 -102.64 -77.96 27.16
CA GLY A 433 -103.16 -78.85 26.12
C GLY A 433 -102.17 -79.89 25.60
N SER A 434 -102.20 -81.09 26.22
CA SER A 434 -102.01 -82.43 25.64
C SER A 434 -100.65 -82.86 25.02
N LEU A 435 -100.08 -83.94 25.60
CA LEU A 435 -99.07 -84.83 24.99
C LEU A 435 -99.60 -85.53 23.71
N PRO A 436 -98.74 -86.07 22.82
CA PRO A 436 -98.38 -87.50 22.95
C PRO A 436 -96.95 -87.93 22.54
N THR A 437 -96.60 -89.10 23.07
CA THR A 437 -95.51 -90.06 22.80
C THR A 437 -95.23 -90.38 21.33
N VAL A 438 -93.95 -90.40 20.92
CA VAL A 438 -93.37 -91.37 19.95
C VAL A 438 -91.86 -91.60 20.26
N ILE A 439 -91.48 -92.86 20.45
CA ILE A 439 -90.12 -93.44 20.32
C ILE A 439 -90.16 -94.15 18.94
N PRO A 440 -89.14 -94.11 18.03
CA PRO A 440 -87.90 -94.85 18.30
C PRO A 440 -86.59 -94.52 17.53
N HIS A 441 -85.55 -95.21 18.00
CA HIS A 441 -84.37 -95.77 17.32
C HIS A 441 -83.02 -95.04 17.28
N MET A 442 -82.03 -95.83 17.71
CA MET A 442 -80.57 -95.60 17.74
C MET A 442 -79.93 -95.49 16.35
N VAL A 443 -78.85 -94.70 16.25
CA VAL A 443 -77.67 -95.02 15.43
C VAL A 443 -76.41 -94.39 16.10
N ILE A 444 -75.40 -95.22 16.36
CA ILE A 444 -73.99 -94.80 16.52
C ILE A 444 -73.33 -94.95 15.14
N PRO A 445 -72.47 -94.01 14.73
CA PRO A 445 -71.21 -94.44 14.11
C PRO A 445 -69.99 -93.78 14.75
N LEU A 446 -68.98 -94.63 14.99
CA LEU A 446 -67.57 -94.30 15.15
C LEU A 446 -66.92 -94.22 13.76
N ASP A 447 -66.08 -93.21 13.54
CA ASP A 447 -64.79 -93.20 12.83
C ASP A 447 -64.35 -91.73 12.75
N GLY A 448 -63.10 -91.30 12.97
CA GLY A 448 -61.84 -92.00 12.88
C GLY A 448 -60.96 -91.22 11.90
N GLN A 449 -60.10 -90.32 12.38
CA GLN A 449 -58.86 -89.95 11.67
C GLN A 449 -57.85 -89.25 12.57
N GLN A 450 -56.79 -90.00 12.90
CA GLN A 450 -55.47 -89.48 13.24
C GLN A 450 -54.72 -89.12 11.94
N VAL A 451 -54.00 -88.00 11.93
CA VAL A 451 -52.74 -87.82 11.19
C VAL A 451 -51.83 -86.96 12.09
N LEU A 452 -50.84 -87.50 12.80
CA LEU A 452 -49.46 -87.91 12.45
C LEU A 452 -48.44 -86.77 12.20
N GLY A 453 -47.51 -86.62 13.16
CA GLY A 453 -46.11 -86.22 12.95
C GLY A 453 -45.82 -84.72 13.06
N LYS A 454 -44.79 -84.22 13.76
CA LYS A 454 -43.51 -84.83 14.16
C LYS A 454 -42.90 -84.17 15.42
N HIS A 455 -42.29 -85.01 16.26
CA HIS A 455 -41.24 -84.67 17.22
C HIS A 455 -39.87 -84.50 16.53
N LYS A 456 -39.05 -83.58 17.04
CA LYS A 456 -37.57 -83.64 17.29
C LYS A 456 -37.20 -82.24 17.83
N GLY A 457 -36.74 -82.06 19.08
CA GLY A 457 -35.53 -82.62 19.69
C GLY A 457 -34.34 -81.80 19.18
N CYS A 458 -33.37 -81.31 19.95
CA CYS A 458 -32.99 -81.45 21.34
C CYS A 458 -31.78 -80.49 21.54
N ILE A 459 -31.61 -79.98 22.77
CA ILE A 459 -30.32 -79.95 23.51
C ILE A 459 -29.14 -79.16 22.90
N ASN A 460 -28.69 -78.10 23.58
CA ASN A 460 -27.40 -78.18 24.27
C ASN A 460 -27.20 -77.09 25.33
N SER A 461 -26.76 -77.59 26.48
CA SER A 461 -26.31 -76.92 27.69
C SER A 461 -24.80 -76.65 27.66
N SER A 462 -24.38 -75.51 28.18
CA SER A 462 -23.14 -75.29 28.96
C SER A 462 -23.15 -73.82 29.39
N GLY A 463 -22.90 -73.41 30.63
CA GLY A 463 -22.24 -74.05 31.74
C GLY A 463 -21.10 -73.15 32.20
N LEU A 464 -21.25 -72.57 33.40
CA LEU A 464 -20.19 -72.09 34.33
C LEU A 464 -19.47 -70.79 33.90
N THR A 465 -19.09 -69.85 34.78
CA THR A 465 -18.71 -69.96 36.20
C THR A 465 -18.74 -68.60 36.90
N LYS A 466 -19.06 -68.62 38.20
CA LYS A 466 -18.83 -67.56 39.20
C LYS A 466 -17.34 -67.33 39.45
N ALA A 467 -16.98 -66.09 39.82
CA ALA A 467 -15.98 -65.84 40.86
C ALA A 467 -16.29 -64.54 41.62
N CYS A 468 -16.37 -64.66 42.95
CA CYS A 468 -16.43 -63.57 43.93
C CYS A 468 -15.06 -63.41 44.61
N ARG A 469 -14.94 -62.27 45.32
CA ARG A 469 -13.85 -61.75 46.20
C ARG A 469 -12.89 -60.81 45.46
N GLY A 470 -12.71 -59.55 45.82
CA GLY A 470 -13.22 -58.73 46.92
C GLY A 470 -12.09 -57.85 47.46
N SER A 471 -12.32 -56.53 47.60
CA SER A 471 -11.74 -55.64 48.62
C SER A 471 -12.01 -54.17 48.30
N GLY A 472 -12.40 -53.38 49.31
CA GLY A 472 -12.19 -51.93 49.32
C GLY A 472 -13.43 -51.04 49.15
N GLY A 473 -14.23 -50.89 50.21
CA GLY A 473 -14.75 -49.57 50.58
C GLY A 473 -14.15 -49.19 51.94
N PRO A 474 -14.43 -48.01 52.53
CA PRO A 474 -15.06 -46.80 52.00
C PRO A 474 -14.16 -45.55 52.20
N ASN A 475 -14.53 -44.38 51.66
CA ASN A 475 -14.65 -43.13 52.44
C ASN A 475 -14.87 -41.88 51.56
N VAL A 476 -15.87 -41.11 52.00
CA VAL A 476 -16.01 -39.68 51.78
C VAL A 476 -15.07 -38.95 52.76
N PRO A 477 -14.43 -37.85 52.36
CA PRO A 477 -14.69 -36.55 53.01
C PRO A 477 -14.82 -35.43 51.94
N LEU A 478 -15.80 -34.53 52.00
CA LEU A 478 -15.87 -33.32 52.85
C LEU A 478 -14.64 -32.43 52.76
N LEU A 479 -14.79 -31.26 52.13
CA LEU A 479 -14.11 -30.03 52.52
C LEU A 479 -15.10 -28.86 52.42
N MET A 480 -15.36 -28.27 53.59
CA MET A 480 -15.95 -26.96 53.84
C MET A 480 -14.82 -25.91 53.91
N PHE A 481 -15.18 -24.66 53.58
CA PHE A 481 -14.48 -23.37 53.76
C PHE A 481 -13.18 -23.10 52.98
#